data_AF-A0A947ALB1-F1
#
_entry.id   AF-A0A947ALB1-F1
#
_cell.length_a   1.000
_cell.length_b   1.000
_cell.length_c   1.000
_cell.angle_alpha   90.00
_cell.angle_beta   90.00
_cell.angle_gamma   90.00
#
_symmetry.space_group_name_H-M   'P 1'
#
loop_
_entity.id
_entity.type
_entity.pdbx_description
1 polymer ?
#
loop_
_entity_poly.entity_id
_entity_poly.type
_entity_poly.pdbx_seq_one_letter_code
_entity_poly.pdbx_strand_id
1 'polypeptide(L)'
;MKLKFYYYNCSPEYIQTIDPSIYDQIISIIGRMPKRQTQSEINNDLFWLFASERWNYDAAPPDVAECSTEINNIKQSFDEIKKNNNRNLCLTSSTLDTRWHADFAKSFSSKLVQIETQFGKVEAMFKDFCGFRIAYAEKRLDLGIMIVLFDPPVYFASRKQSISHMANFDIVKNTLTTIGLDCPIWLIGIDE
;
A
#
# COMPACT_ATOMS: atom_id res chain seq x y z
N MET A 1 -4.67 -4.19 15.33
CA MET A 1 -4.83 -4.92 14.06
C MET A 1 -3.88 -6.08 14.04
N LYS A 2 -4.39 -7.26 13.70
CA LYS A 2 -3.55 -8.42 13.38
C LYS A 2 -3.13 -8.34 11.93
N LEU A 3 -1.93 -8.82 11.62
CA LEU A 3 -1.39 -8.82 10.26
C LEU A 3 -1.13 -10.25 9.78
N LYS A 4 -1.42 -10.49 8.50
CA LYS A 4 -1.07 -11.69 7.76
C LYS A 4 -0.10 -11.32 6.66
N PHE A 5 0.91 -12.16 6.44
CA PHE A 5 1.95 -11.88 5.46
C PHE A 5 2.05 -13.01 4.44
N TYR A 6 2.32 -12.64 3.20
CA TYR A 6 2.73 -13.56 2.14
C TYR A 6 3.85 -12.89 1.34
N TYR A 7 4.90 -13.65 1.05
CA TYR A 7 6.07 -13.15 0.33
C TYR A 7 6.11 -13.85 -1.02
N TYR A 8 5.94 -13.08 -2.09
CA TYR A 8 5.90 -13.57 -3.46
C TYR A 8 7.19 -13.17 -4.18
N ASN A 9 7.98 -14.14 -4.64
CA ASN A 9 9.31 -13.94 -5.21
C ASN A 9 10.26 -13.10 -4.33
N CYS A 10 10.04 -13.10 -3.02
CA CYS A 10 10.87 -12.43 -2.04
C CYS A 10 10.82 -13.19 -0.71
N SER A 11 11.58 -12.70 0.27
CA SER A 11 11.58 -13.22 1.64
C SER A 11 11.82 -12.07 2.63
N PRO A 12 11.60 -12.27 3.94
CA PRO A 12 12.00 -11.29 4.95
C PRO A 12 13.47 -10.89 4.86
N GLU A 13 14.36 -11.84 4.60
CA GLU A 13 15.80 -11.58 4.45
C GLU A 13 16.09 -10.71 3.22
N TYR A 14 15.40 -10.96 2.10
CA TYR A 14 15.50 -10.09 0.93
C TYR A 14 15.11 -8.65 1.26
N ILE A 15 13.99 -8.44 1.97
CA ILE A 15 13.52 -7.11 2.38
C ILE A 15 14.56 -6.43 3.27
N GLN A 16 15.17 -7.15 4.21
CA GLN A 16 16.26 -6.62 5.06
C GLN A 16 17.48 -6.19 4.25
N THR A 17 17.76 -6.82 3.10
CA THR A 17 18.84 -6.37 2.21
C THR A 17 18.52 -5.07 1.48
N ILE A 18 17.24 -4.70 1.33
CA ILE A 18 16.82 -3.41 0.80
C ILE A 18 17.10 -2.35 1.85
N ASP A 19 16.47 -2.50 3.02
CA ASP A 19 16.73 -1.72 4.21
C ASP A 19 16.12 -2.44 5.43
N PRO A 20 16.87 -2.61 6.53
CA PRO A 20 16.40 -3.35 7.69
C PRO A 20 15.20 -2.69 8.39
N SER A 21 14.96 -1.40 8.17
CA SER A 21 13.86 -0.65 8.79
C SER A 21 12.51 -0.82 8.09
N ILE A 22 12.46 -1.32 6.85
CA ILE A 22 11.22 -1.41 6.06
C ILE A 22 10.16 -2.22 6.82
N TYR A 23 10.54 -3.39 7.32
CA TYR A 23 9.59 -4.30 7.97
C TYR A 23 8.94 -3.64 9.19
N ASP A 24 9.75 -3.09 10.09
CA ASP A 24 9.29 -2.43 11.31
C ASP A 24 8.51 -1.15 11.01
N GLN A 25 8.93 -0.37 10.01
CA GLN A 25 8.24 0.85 9.61
C GLN A 25 6.82 0.54 9.09
N ILE A 26 6.67 -0.44 8.19
CA ILE A 26 5.37 -0.82 7.64
C ILE A 26 4.45 -1.36 8.75
N ILE A 27 4.95 -2.27 9.59
CA ILE A 27 4.15 -2.85 10.69
C ILE A 27 3.75 -1.78 11.70
N SER A 28 4.67 -0.87 12.07
CA SER A 28 4.39 0.23 12.98
C SER A 28 3.32 1.18 12.42
N ILE A 29 3.40 1.51 11.13
CA ILE A 29 2.41 2.35 10.44
C ILE A 29 1.03 1.68 10.48
N ILE A 30 0.90 0.44 9.99
CA ILE A 30 -0.39 -0.25 9.93
C ILE A 30 -0.92 -0.51 11.34
N GLY A 31 -0.05 -0.82 12.30
CA GLY A 31 -0.41 -1.08 13.70
C GLY A 31 -1.00 0.12 14.44
N ARG A 32 -0.75 1.35 13.96
CA ARG A 32 -1.33 2.59 14.51
C ARG A 32 -2.75 2.87 14.02
N MET A 33 -3.23 2.15 13.01
CA MET A 33 -4.58 2.38 12.50
C MET A 33 -5.63 1.87 13.48
N PRO A 34 -6.65 2.67 13.80
CA PRO A 34 -7.84 2.19 14.48
C PRO A 34 -8.73 1.40 13.52
N LYS A 35 -9.64 0.59 14.06
CA LYS A 35 -10.67 -0.07 13.25
C LYS A 35 -11.60 1.00 12.65
N ARG A 36 -11.85 0.91 11.35
CA ARG A 36 -12.69 1.86 10.60
C ARG A 36 -13.94 1.21 10.01
N GLN A 37 -14.97 2.01 9.74
CA GLN A 37 -16.25 1.54 9.21
C GLN A 37 -16.31 1.60 7.68
N THR A 38 -15.41 2.36 7.06
CA THR A 38 -15.38 2.59 5.62
C THR A 38 -13.95 2.48 5.06
N GLN A 39 -13.86 2.16 3.77
CA GLN A 39 -12.58 2.16 3.04
C GLN A 39 -11.95 3.55 3.01
N SER A 40 -12.76 4.60 2.84
CA SER A 40 -12.29 5.98 2.77
C SER A 40 -11.58 6.41 4.05
N GLU A 41 -12.07 5.99 5.22
CA GLU A 41 -11.41 6.25 6.50
C GLU A 41 -10.06 5.52 6.60
N ILE A 42 -9.97 4.25 6.15
CA ILE A 42 -8.70 3.51 6.12
C ILE A 42 -7.70 4.20 5.19
N ASN A 43 -8.13 4.59 3.99
CA ASN A 43 -7.30 5.30 3.03
C ASN A 43 -6.80 6.65 3.59
N ASN A 44 -7.66 7.37 4.32
CA ASN A 44 -7.27 8.63 4.95
C ASN A 44 -6.24 8.40 6.07
N ASP A 45 -6.43 7.39 6.92
CA ASP A 45 -5.46 7.07 7.97
C ASP A 45 -4.11 6.63 7.37
N LEU A 46 -4.12 5.75 6.37
CA LEU A 46 -2.90 5.33 5.68
C LEU A 46 -2.18 6.50 5.02
N PHE A 47 -2.90 7.39 4.35
CA PHE A 47 -2.33 8.61 3.78
C PHE A 47 -1.55 9.39 4.84
N TRP A 48 -2.18 9.72 5.96
CA TRP A 48 -1.54 10.51 7.01
C TRP A 48 -0.37 9.78 7.64
N LEU A 49 -0.52 8.50 7.97
CA LEU A 49 0.52 7.70 8.60
C LEU A 49 1.75 7.54 7.70
N PHE A 50 1.56 7.11 6.45
CA PHE A 50 2.66 6.96 5.49
C PHE A 50 3.34 8.29 5.20
N ALA A 51 2.58 9.33 4.92
CA ALA A 51 3.13 10.61 4.55
C ALA A 51 3.88 11.27 5.73
N SER A 52 3.42 11.09 6.97
CA SER A 52 4.14 11.53 8.17
C SER A 52 5.50 10.82 8.35
N GLU A 53 5.63 9.60 7.82
CA GLU A 53 6.86 8.78 7.82
C GLU A 53 7.70 8.95 6.55
N ARG A 54 7.48 10.06 5.83
CA ARG A 54 8.19 10.46 4.59
C ARG A 54 8.05 9.46 3.44
N TRP A 55 6.95 8.72 3.39
CA TRP A 55 6.54 8.07 2.15
C TRP A 55 5.91 9.11 1.23
N ASN A 56 6.26 9.02 -0.05
CA ASN A 56 5.68 9.85 -1.10
C ASN A 56 4.37 9.22 -1.52
N TYR A 57 3.46 10.02 -2.06
CA TYR A 57 2.12 9.58 -2.43
C TYR A 57 1.70 10.11 -3.79
N ASP A 58 0.85 9.36 -4.48
CA ASP A 58 0.29 9.76 -5.77
C ASP A 58 -0.75 10.88 -5.63
N ALA A 59 -1.77 10.61 -4.82
CA ALA A 59 -2.92 11.47 -4.63
C ALA A 59 -3.26 11.58 -3.13
N ALA A 60 -3.64 12.78 -2.71
CA ALA A 60 -4.25 12.97 -1.40
C ALA A 60 -5.74 12.58 -1.47
N PRO A 61 -6.33 12.03 -0.39
CA PRO A 61 -7.77 11.85 -0.28
C PRO A 61 -8.54 13.17 -0.50
N PRO A 62 -9.76 13.13 -1.05
CA PRO A 62 -10.53 14.35 -1.34
C PRO A 62 -10.89 15.15 -0.07
N ASP A 63 -11.05 14.49 1.07
CA ASP A 63 -11.47 15.09 2.35
C ASP A 63 -10.29 15.23 3.34
N VAL A 64 -9.07 15.49 2.85
CA VAL A 64 -7.84 15.50 3.67
C VAL A 64 -7.77 16.60 4.74
N ALA A 65 -8.86 17.35 4.94
CA ALA A 65 -8.88 18.62 5.66
C ALA A 65 -8.26 18.54 7.06
N GLU A 66 -8.43 17.43 7.78
CA GLU A 66 -7.78 17.23 9.09
C GLU A 66 -7.41 15.75 9.31
N CYS A 67 -6.21 15.54 9.88
CA CYS A 67 -5.73 14.25 10.37
C CYS A 67 -6.68 13.76 11.48
N SER A 68 -7.10 12.49 11.44
CA SER A 68 -8.10 12.00 12.41
C SER A 68 -7.56 12.07 13.83
N THR A 69 -8.42 12.40 14.79
CA THR A 69 -8.01 12.57 16.18
C THR A 69 -7.54 11.27 16.85
N GLU A 70 -7.77 10.13 16.22
CA GLU A 70 -7.39 8.82 16.73
C GLU A 70 -5.96 8.41 16.32
N ILE A 71 -5.43 8.97 15.22
CA ILE A 71 -4.02 8.77 14.81
C ILE A 71 -3.10 9.91 15.29
N ASN A 72 -3.60 10.75 16.21
CA ASN A 72 -3.14 12.09 16.66
C ASN A 72 -1.69 12.30 17.14
N ASN A 73 -0.79 11.35 16.91
CA ASN A 73 0.64 11.57 17.13
C ASN A 73 1.34 12.20 15.92
N ILE A 74 0.60 12.51 14.85
CA ILE A 74 1.13 13.20 13.66
C ILE A 74 1.08 14.70 13.94
N LYS A 75 2.25 15.32 14.02
CA LYS A 75 2.39 16.76 14.28
C LYS A 75 2.49 17.58 12.99
N GLN A 76 2.75 16.91 11.86
CA GLN A 76 2.95 17.54 10.58
C GLN A 76 1.63 18.09 10.01
N SER A 77 1.67 19.30 9.47
CA SER A 77 0.55 19.83 8.68
C SER A 77 0.50 19.21 7.28
N PHE A 78 -0.66 19.32 6.62
CA PHE A 78 -0.81 18.88 5.24
C PHE A 78 0.17 19.62 4.30
N ASP A 79 0.41 20.91 4.52
CA ASP A 79 1.35 21.69 3.72
C ASP A 79 2.80 21.21 3.88
N GLU A 80 3.20 20.83 5.10
CA GLU A 80 4.51 20.24 5.36
C GLU A 80 4.68 18.89 4.67
N ILE A 81 3.66 18.03 4.73
CA ILE A 81 3.65 16.74 4.02
C ILE A 81 3.74 16.96 2.51
N LYS A 82 2.91 17.86 1.97
CA LYS A 82 2.86 18.18 0.54
C LYS A 82 4.19 18.72 0.02
N LYS A 83 4.86 19.57 0.79
CA LYS A 83 6.18 20.12 0.43
C LYS A 83 7.26 19.04 0.31
N ASN A 84 7.14 17.96 1.07
CA ASN A 84 8.10 16.86 1.08
C ASN A 84 7.72 15.73 0.10
N ASN A 85 6.59 15.83 -0.60
CA ASN A 85 6.13 14.79 -1.51
C ASN A 85 6.86 14.83 -2.86
N ASN A 86 7.57 13.76 -3.17
CA ASN A 86 8.13 13.48 -4.50
C ASN A 86 7.29 12.41 -5.21
N ARG A 87 6.19 12.86 -5.83
CA ARG A 87 5.26 12.03 -6.59
C ARG A 87 5.91 11.20 -7.72
N ASN A 88 7.08 11.60 -8.22
CA ASN A 88 7.79 10.86 -9.28
C ASN A 88 8.25 9.46 -8.83
N LEU A 89 8.40 9.23 -7.53
CA LEU A 89 8.71 7.89 -7.00
C LEU A 89 7.52 6.94 -7.13
N CYS A 90 6.29 7.46 -7.19
CA CYS A 90 5.08 6.68 -7.39
C CYS A 90 4.89 6.23 -8.84
N LEU A 91 5.58 6.82 -9.83
CA LEU A 91 5.44 6.42 -11.23
C LEU A 91 5.76 4.93 -11.42
N THR A 92 4.81 4.19 -12.00
CA THR A 92 5.03 2.77 -12.33
C THR A 92 5.78 2.59 -13.64
N SER A 93 5.85 3.62 -14.48
CA SER A 93 6.62 3.65 -15.71
C SER A 93 7.23 5.03 -15.94
N SER A 94 8.45 5.02 -16.46
CA SER A 94 9.16 6.20 -16.96
C SER A 94 9.25 6.25 -18.48
N THR A 95 8.83 5.18 -19.16
CA THR A 95 8.95 5.01 -20.61
C THR A 95 7.60 4.95 -21.33
N LEU A 96 6.56 4.49 -20.65
CA LEU A 96 5.20 4.46 -21.16
C LEU A 96 4.48 5.75 -20.75
N ASP A 97 3.71 6.34 -21.66
CA ASP A 97 2.78 7.44 -21.35
C ASP A 97 1.49 6.90 -20.68
N THR A 98 1.67 5.99 -19.72
CA THR A 98 0.62 5.48 -18.86
C THR A 98 0.71 6.27 -17.56
N ARG A 99 -0.30 7.08 -17.25
CA ARG A 99 -0.36 7.88 -16.00
C ARG A 99 -0.58 7.01 -14.75
N TRP A 100 -0.02 5.80 -14.72
CA TRP A 100 -0.15 4.85 -13.63
C TRP A 100 0.89 5.17 -12.56
N HIS A 101 0.39 5.22 -11.34
CA HIS A 101 1.16 5.54 -10.16
C HIS A 101 0.72 4.57 -9.07
N ALA A 102 1.70 4.13 -8.26
CA ALA A 102 1.44 3.45 -7.01
C ALA A 102 0.95 4.45 -5.96
N ASP A 103 0.08 4.01 -5.05
CA ASP A 103 -0.46 4.86 -3.99
C ASP A 103 0.66 5.54 -3.18
N PHE A 104 1.68 4.79 -2.77
CA PHE A 104 2.84 5.30 -2.05
C PHE A 104 4.17 4.80 -2.59
N ALA A 105 5.24 5.55 -2.35
CA ALA A 105 6.59 5.13 -2.70
C ALA A 105 7.66 5.75 -1.81
N LYS A 106 8.77 5.04 -1.62
CA LYS A 106 9.95 5.53 -0.91
C LYS A 106 11.21 4.90 -1.47
N SER A 107 12.28 5.69 -1.55
CA SER A 107 13.59 5.19 -1.94
C SER A 107 14.43 4.95 -0.69
N PHE A 108 14.99 3.74 -0.58
CA PHE A 108 15.90 3.32 0.46
C PHE A 108 17.28 3.06 -0.16
N SER A 109 18.23 3.97 0.03
CA SER A 109 19.57 3.84 -0.57
C SER A 109 19.53 3.55 -2.09
N SER A 110 18.71 4.32 -2.82
CA SER A 110 18.44 4.17 -4.27
C SER A 110 17.59 2.97 -4.69
N LYS A 111 17.17 2.12 -3.75
CA LYS A 111 16.23 1.03 -4.02
C LYS A 111 14.80 1.51 -3.87
N LEU A 112 13.96 1.29 -4.88
CA LEU A 112 12.59 1.80 -4.87
C LEU A 112 11.65 0.76 -4.25
N VAL A 113 10.88 1.21 -3.25
CA VAL A 113 9.76 0.45 -2.70
C VAL A 113 8.47 1.20 -3.04
N GLN A 114 7.51 0.49 -3.62
CA GLN A 114 6.18 1.01 -3.94
C GLN A 114 5.12 0.26 -3.14
N ILE A 115 4.06 0.95 -2.74
CA ILE A 115 2.94 0.39 -1.97
C ILE A 115 1.65 0.67 -2.72
N GLU A 116 0.80 -0.34 -2.81
CA GLU A 116 -0.58 -0.24 -3.26
C GLU A 116 -1.51 -0.67 -2.12
N THR A 117 -2.55 0.12 -1.89
CA THR A 117 -3.56 -0.12 -0.85
C THR A 117 -4.88 -0.45 -1.53
N GLN A 118 -5.18 -1.75 -1.63
CA GLN A 118 -6.31 -2.23 -2.41
C GLN A 118 -7.46 -2.68 -1.51
N PHE A 119 -8.34 -1.73 -1.19
CA PHE A 119 -9.62 -1.99 -0.49
C PHE A 119 -10.83 -1.89 -1.42
N GLY A 120 -10.61 -1.77 -2.73
CA GLY A 120 -11.63 -1.76 -3.76
C GLY A 120 -11.93 -3.16 -4.30
N LYS A 121 -12.45 -3.20 -5.53
CA LYS A 121 -12.84 -4.46 -6.16
C LYS A 121 -11.64 -5.30 -6.59
N VAL A 122 -11.81 -6.62 -6.64
CA VAL A 122 -10.80 -7.58 -7.09
C VAL A 122 -10.22 -7.20 -8.45
N GLU A 123 -11.02 -6.71 -9.39
CA GLU A 123 -10.54 -6.38 -10.74
C GLU A 123 -9.52 -5.23 -10.75
N ALA A 124 -9.60 -4.31 -9.79
CA ALA A 124 -8.68 -3.19 -9.69
C ALA A 124 -7.25 -3.65 -9.35
N MET A 125 -7.09 -4.77 -8.64
CA MET A 125 -5.77 -5.30 -8.26
C MET A 125 -4.89 -5.66 -9.47
N PHE A 126 -5.49 -5.97 -10.62
CA PHE A 126 -4.72 -6.27 -11.84
C PHE A 126 -3.98 -5.04 -12.38
N LYS A 127 -4.53 -3.83 -12.17
CA LYS A 127 -3.81 -2.59 -12.51
C LYS A 127 -2.56 -2.47 -11.64
N ASP A 128 -2.70 -2.72 -10.33
CA ASP A 128 -1.62 -2.63 -9.34
C ASP A 128 -0.50 -3.64 -9.68
N PHE A 129 -0.88 -4.88 -10.01
CA PHE A 129 0.04 -5.91 -10.49
C PHE A 129 0.79 -5.52 -11.75
N CYS A 130 0.08 -4.98 -12.76
CA CYS A 130 0.72 -4.47 -13.96
C CYS A 130 1.66 -3.30 -13.63
N GLY A 131 1.28 -2.42 -12.70
CA GLY A 131 2.12 -1.34 -12.19
C GLY A 131 3.45 -1.86 -11.65
N PHE A 132 3.42 -2.81 -10.71
CA PHE A 132 4.64 -3.42 -10.18
C PHE A 132 5.46 -4.12 -11.26
N ARG A 133 4.81 -4.86 -12.17
CA ARG A 133 5.48 -5.59 -13.24
C ARG A 133 6.22 -4.66 -14.19
N ILE A 134 5.61 -3.53 -14.56
CA ILE A 134 6.22 -2.52 -15.44
C ILE A 134 7.39 -1.84 -14.73
N ALA A 135 7.21 -1.39 -13.50
CA ALA A 135 8.27 -0.74 -12.73
C ALA A 135 9.48 -1.68 -12.53
N TYR A 136 9.22 -2.96 -12.31
CA TYR A 136 10.26 -4.00 -12.22
C TYR A 136 10.94 -4.27 -13.57
N ALA A 137 10.18 -4.36 -14.67
CA ALA A 137 10.73 -4.53 -16.02
C ALA A 137 11.68 -3.39 -16.42
N GLU A 138 11.36 -2.17 -15.97
CA GLU A 138 12.22 -0.98 -16.14
C GLU A 138 13.39 -0.92 -15.15
N LYS A 139 13.59 -1.96 -14.32
CA LYS A 139 14.63 -2.04 -13.28
C LYS A 139 14.57 -0.91 -12.26
N ARG A 140 13.38 -0.36 -12.05
CA ARG A 140 13.15 0.72 -11.07
C ARG A 140 12.74 0.16 -9.72
N LEU A 141 11.92 -0.89 -9.70
CA LEU A 141 11.33 -1.45 -8.49
C LEU A 141 12.21 -2.53 -7.85
N ASP A 142 12.46 -2.40 -6.55
CA ASP A 142 13.09 -3.46 -5.74
C ASP A 142 12.06 -4.23 -4.91
N LEU A 143 10.94 -3.60 -4.52
CA LEU A 143 9.87 -4.28 -3.79
C LEU A 143 8.52 -3.60 -4.02
N GLY A 144 7.55 -4.37 -4.47
CA GLY A 144 6.13 -4.00 -4.36
C GLY A 144 5.58 -4.44 -3.00
N ILE A 145 4.75 -3.62 -2.37
CA ILE A 145 4.00 -3.97 -1.17
C ILE A 145 2.52 -3.82 -1.49
N MET A 146 1.74 -4.88 -1.29
CA MET A 146 0.31 -4.87 -1.53
C MET A 146 -0.40 -5.01 -0.19
N ILE A 147 -1.19 -4.01 0.20
CA ILE A 147 -1.93 -3.99 1.45
C ILE A 147 -3.42 -4.18 1.15
N VAL A 148 -4.02 -5.21 1.72
CA VAL A 148 -5.44 -5.56 1.54
C VAL A 148 -6.08 -5.95 2.86
N LEU A 149 -7.40 -6.06 2.90
CA LEU A 149 -8.08 -6.68 4.03
C LEU A 149 -7.94 -8.20 3.98
N PHE A 150 -7.81 -8.84 5.14
CA PHE A 150 -7.79 -10.30 5.24
C PHE A 150 -9.16 -10.89 4.91
N ASP A 151 -10.21 -10.42 5.60
CA ASP A 151 -11.59 -10.84 5.40
C ASP A 151 -12.52 -9.60 5.43
N PRO A 152 -12.78 -8.95 4.28
CA PRO A 152 -13.66 -7.79 4.23
C PRO A 152 -15.08 -8.03 4.77
N PRO A 153 -15.75 -9.16 4.48
CA PRO A 153 -17.04 -9.52 5.10
C PRO A 153 -17.07 -9.50 6.63
N VAL A 154 -15.99 -9.92 7.27
CA VAL A 154 -15.84 -9.84 8.73
C VAL A 154 -15.54 -8.41 9.15
N TYR A 155 -14.53 -7.77 8.53
CA TYR A 155 -14.09 -6.43 8.88
C TYR A 155 -15.20 -5.38 8.76
N PHE A 156 -15.99 -5.44 7.69
CA PHE A 156 -17.14 -4.57 7.41
C PHE A 156 -18.47 -5.29 7.62
N ALA A 157 -18.65 -5.97 8.76
CA ALA A 157 -19.84 -6.77 9.06
C ALA A 157 -21.18 -6.00 8.93
N SER A 158 -21.18 -4.69 9.13
CA SER A 158 -22.35 -3.80 8.98
C SER A 158 -22.72 -3.48 7.52
N ARG A 159 -21.87 -3.84 6.54
CA ARG A 159 -21.95 -3.39 5.13
C ARG A 159 -21.83 -4.51 4.09
N LYS A 160 -22.27 -5.72 4.43
CA LYS A 160 -22.07 -6.96 3.65
C LYS A 160 -22.43 -6.91 2.16
N GLN A 161 -23.43 -6.15 1.75
CA GLN A 161 -23.81 -6.04 0.33
C GLN A 161 -22.86 -5.16 -0.49
N SER A 162 -22.36 -4.05 0.09
CA SER A 162 -21.47 -3.10 -0.59
C SER A 162 -20.02 -3.58 -0.73
N ILE A 163 -19.67 -4.71 -0.11
CA ILE A 163 -18.32 -5.28 -0.06
C ILE A 163 -18.19 -6.58 -0.86
N SER A 164 -19.25 -6.99 -1.56
CA SER A 164 -19.17 -8.12 -2.48
C SER A 164 -18.11 -7.83 -3.56
N HIS A 165 -17.25 -8.80 -3.84
CA HIS A 165 -16.17 -8.70 -4.83
C HIS A 165 -15.03 -7.74 -4.46
N MET A 166 -14.87 -7.40 -3.17
CA MET A 166 -13.68 -6.70 -2.70
C MET A 166 -12.45 -7.60 -2.77
N ALA A 167 -11.30 -7.03 -3.13
CA ALA A 167 -10.04 -7.73 -3.00
C ALA A 167 -9.83 -8.15 -1.53
N ASN A 168 -9.34 -9.38 -1.34
CA ASN A 168 -8.95 -9.88 -0.03
C ASN A 168 -7.65 -10.68 -0.14
N PHE A 169 -7.04 -10.93 1.02
CA PHE A 169 -5.72 -11.55 1.11
C PHE A 169 -5.62 -12.87 0.33
N ASP A 170 -6.57 -13.77 0.50
CA ASP A 170 -6.52 -15.09 -0.15
C ASP A 170 -6.74 -15.01 -1.66
N ILE A 171 -7.65 -14.13 -2.13
CA ILE A 171 -7.84 -13.89 -3.56
C ILE A 171 -6.54 -13.37 -4.17
N VAL A 172 -5.94 -12.33 -3.58
CA VAL A 172 -4.72 -11.69 -4.09
C VAL A 172 -3.55 -12.68 -4.10
N LYS A 173 -3.36 -13.44 -3.01
CA LYS A 173 -2.34 -14.50 -2.90
C LYS A 173 -2.49 -15.57 -3.99
N ASN A 174 -3.72 -16.08 -4.17
CA ASN A 174 -3.99 -17.12 -5.16
C ASN A 174 -3.82 -16.58 -6.58
N THR A 175 -4.24 -15.34 -6.84
CA THR A 175 -4.04 -14.72 -8.15
C THR A 175 -2.56 -14.53 -8.46
N LEU A 176 -1.76 -13.97 -7.55
CA LEU A 176 -0.30 -13.84 -7.72
C LEU A 176 0.35 -15.17 -8.10
N THR A 177 -0.02 -16.23 -7.38
CA THR A 177 0.49 -17.59 -7.63
C THR A 177 0.04 -18.15 -8.98
N THR A 178 -1.17 -17.80 -9.43
CA THR A 178 -1.74 -18.28 -10.70
C THR A 178 -1.18 -17.54 -11.92
N ILE A 179 -1.04 -16.21 -11.85
CA ILE A 179 -0.62 -15.40 -13.00
C ILE A 179 0.88 -15.46 -13.27
N GLY A 180 1.70 -15.74 -12.25
CA GLY A 180 3.14 -15.90 -12.41
C GLY A 180 3.88 -14.59 -12.74
N LEU A 181 3.79 -13.57 -11.89
CA LEU A 181 4.66 -12.39 -12.00
C LEU A 181 6.11 -12.76 -11.60
N ASP A 182 7.08 -11.99 -12.08
CA ASP A 182 8.51 -12.16 -11.77
C ASP A 182 9.04 -11.14 -10.76
N CYS A 183 8.21 -10.16 -10.36
CA CYS A 183 8.61 -9.11 -9.43
C CYS A 183 8.44 -9.53 -7.95
N PRO A 184 9.30 -9.03 -7.04
CA PRO A 184 9.18 -9.25 -5.61
C PRO A 184 8.00 -8.44 -5.04
N ILE A 185 7.04 -9.13 -4.42
CA ILE A 185 5.85 -8.53 -3.81
C ILE A 185 5.67 -9.05 -2.38
N TRP A 186 5.60 -8.12 -1.43
CA TRP A 186 5.17 -8.41 -0.06
C TRP A 186 3.67 -8.10 0.09
N LEU A 187 2.86 -9.14 0.23
CA LEU A 187 1.43 -9.03 0.46
C LEU A 187 1.13 -9.00 1.96
N ILE A 188 0.36 -8.00 2.38
CA ILE A 188 -0.05 -7.77 3.76
C ILE A 188 -1.57 -7.77 3.85
N GLY A 189 -2.11 -8.66 4.68
CA GLY A 189 -3.53 -8.71 5.03
C GLY A 189 -3.76 -8.06 6.38
N ILE A 190 -4.60 -7.03 6.43
CA ILE A 190 -5.06 -6.40 7.66
C ILE A 190 -6.27 -7.15 8.19
N ASP A 191 -6.19 -7.57 9.44
CA ASP A 191 -7.24 -8.26 10.19
C ASP A 191 -7.54 -7.51 11.51
N GLU A 192 -8.68 -7.80 12.14
CA GLU A 192 -9.12 -7.14 13.38
C GLU A 192 -8.10 -7.25 14.53
#